data_AF-A0A3D4CYM2-F1
#
_entry.id   AF-A0A3D4CYM2-F1
#
_cell.length_a   1.000
_cell.length_b   1.000
_cell.length_c   1.000
_cell.angle_alpha   90.00
_cell.angle_beta   90.00
_cell.angle_gamma   90.00
#
_symmetry.space_group_name_H-M   'P 1'
#
loop_
_entity.id
_entity.type
_entity.pdbx_description
1 polymer ?
#
loop_
_entity_poly.entity_id
_entity_poly.type
_entity_poly.pdbx_seq_one_letter_code
_entity_poly.pdbx_strand_id
1 'polypeptide(L)'
;MKVLSEETRGTRDRILLSAEALFAERGFEVVSLRDITGAAGANVAAVNYHFGSKEKLIDAVVTRHLTPVNEERLSQLDRLEKEFSLTPIPVEEILKAFLSPVLQHIASGEMSEDLFKKFMGRLIGERGYSLPP
;
A
#
# COMPACT_ATOMS: atom_id res chain seq x y z
N MET A 1 -3.07 -26.27 -9.19
CA MET A 1 -2.34 -25.80 -10.38
C MET A 1 -3.25 -24.88 -11.17
N LYS A 2 -3.07 -23.56 -11.05
CA LYS A 2 -3.69 -22.57 -11.93
C LYS A 2 -2.71 -21.40 -12.08
N VAL A 3 -1.78 -21.58 -13.01
CA VAL A 3 -0.92 -20.52 -13.53
C VAL A 3 -1.85 -19.60 -14.32
N LEU A 4 -2.32 -18.54 -13.67
CA LEU A 4 -3.04 -17.46 -14.36
C LEU A 4 -2.06 -16.31 -14.58
N SER A 5 -1.53 -16.30 -15.82
CA SER A 5 -1.14 -15.14 -16.61
C SER A 5 -0.04 -14.20 -16.08
N GLU A 6 1.22 -14.54 -16.39
CA GLU A 6 2.24 -13.51 -16.66
C GLU A 6 1.97 -12.75 -17.98
N GLU A 7 1.20 -13.34 -18.91
CA GLU A 7 0.62 -12.72 -20.12
C GLU A 7 -0.80 -12.19 -19.80
N THR A 8 -1.08 -10.98 -19.32
CA THR A 8 -0.76 -9.66 -19.89
C THR A 8 -1.04 -8.65 -18.77
N ARG A 9 -0.09 -8.41 -17.86
CA ARG A 9 -0.25 -7.29 -16.92
C ARG A 9 -0.17 -5.98 -17.71
N GLY A 10 -1.22 -5.16 -17.59
CA GLY A 10 -1.28 -3.86 -18.25
C GLY A 10 -0.08 -2.99 -17.87
N THR A 11 0.32 -2.06 -18.74
CA THR A 11 1.46 -1.16 -18.49
C THR A 11 1.34 -0.43 -17.15
N ARG A 12 0.13 -0.04 -16.75
CA ARG A 12 -0.16 0.54 -15.43
C ARG A 12 0.29 -0.38 -14.28
N ASP A 13 -0.08 -1.66 -14.31
CA ASP A 13 0.22 -2.61 -13.23
C ASP A 13 1.71 -2.95 -13.18
N ARG A 14 2.36 -3.08 -14.34
CA ARG A 14 3.82 -3.28 -14.41
C ARG A 14 4.58 -2.12 -13.78
N ILE A 15 4.16 -0.88 -14.06
CA ILE A 15 4.74 0.32 -13.43
C ILE A 15 4.50 0.31 -11.93
N LEU A 16 3.27 0.01 -11.49
CA LEU A 16 2.91 0.02 -10.07
C LEU A 16 3.73 -1.00 -9.26
N LEU A 17 3.81 -2.25 -9.72
CA LEU A 17 4.57 -3.31 -9.05
C LEU A 17 6.08 -3.05 -9.05
N SER A 18 6.62 -2.50 -10.14
CA SER A 18 8.04 -2.12 -10.21
C SER A 18 8.36 -0.97 -9.26
N ALA A 19 7.45 0.01 -9.15
CA ALA A 19 7.58 1.12 -8.22
C ALA A 19 7.51 0.65 -6.76
N GLU A 20 6.55 -0.22 -6.43
CA GLU A 20 6.40 -0.85 -5.12
C GLU A 20 7.72 -1.50 -4.66
N ALA A 21 8.28 -2.39 -5.48
CA ALA A 21 9.54 -3.07 -5.17
C ALA A 21 10.71 -2.09 -5.00
N LEU A 22 10.88 -1.14 -5.93
CA LEU A 22 12.00 -0.19 -5.89
C LEU A 22 11.90 0.76 -4.70
N PHE A 23 10.71 1.28 -4.38
CA PHE A 23 10.51 2.14 -3.21
C PHE A 23 10.75 1.39 -1.91
N ALA A 24 10.32 0.14 -1.82
CA ALA A 24 10.59 -0.72 -0.66
C ALA A 24 12.09 -1.05 -0.52
N GLU A 25 12.84 -1.19 -1.61
CA GLU A 25 14.28 -1.49 -1.56
C GLU A 25 15.17 -0.26 -1.32
N ARG A 26 14.92 0.84 -2.05
CA ARG A 26 15.87 1.97 -2.15
C ARG A 26 15.34 3.30 -1.62
N GLY A 27 14.02 3.44 -1.50
CA GLY A 27 13.36 4.60 -0.90
C GLY A 27 12.81 5.59 -1.91
N PHE A 28 11.94 6.49 -1.44
CA PHE A 28 11.17 7.35 -2.31
C PHE A 28 12.03 8.42 -2.96
N GLU A 29 12.97 9.00 -2.21
CA GLU A 29 13.83 10.08 -2.71
C GLU A 29 14.82 9.57 -3.77
N VAL A 30 15.38 8.38 -3.57
CA VAL A 30 16.44 7.81 -4.42
C VAL A 30 15.88 7.31 -5.76
N VAL A 31 14.71 6.67 -5.76
CA VAL A 31 14.17 6.02 -6.96
C VAL A 31 13.63 7.05 -7.95
N SER A 32 14.14 7.06 -9.18
CA SER A 32 13.65 7.92 -10.24
C SER A 32 12.53 7.27 -11.06
N LEU A 33 11.75 8.08 -11.79
CA LEU A 33 10.79 7.55 -12.77
C LEU A 33 11.47 6.72 -13.87
N ARG A 34 12.74 7.02 -14.19
CA ARG A 34 13.51 6.24 -15.18
C ARG A 34 13.81 4.85 -14.66
N ASP A 35 14.26 4.72 -13.40
CA ASP A 35 14.51 3.42 -12.77
C ASP A 35 13.27 2.53 -12.81
N ILE A 36 12.12 3.11 -12.44
CA ILE A 36 10.83 2.43 -12.46
C ILE A 36 10.46 1.99 -13.88
N THR A 37 10.53 2.88 -14.86
CA THR A 37 10.15 2.54 -16.24
C THR A 37 11.10 1.53 -16.89
N GLY A 38 12.38 1.57 -16.52
CA GLY A 38 13.37 0.58 -16.94
C GLY A 38 13.03 -0.81 -16.39
N ALA A 39 12.74 -0.91 -15.09
CA ALA A 39 12.30 -2.16 -14.47
C ALA A 39 10.96 -2.67 -15.02
N ALA A 40 10.02 -1.76 -15.28
CA ALA A 40 8.68 -2.10 -15.76
C ALA A 40 8.63 -2.46 -17.25
N GLY A 41 9.68 -2.20 -18.03
CA GLY A 41 9.64 -2.30 -19.50
C GLY A 41 8.64 -1.32 -20.10
N ALA A 42 8.63 -0.07 -19.61
CA ALA A 42 7.71 1.00 -20.00
C ALA A 42 8.49 2.28 -20.35
N ASN A 43 7.79 3.35 -20.72
CA ASN A 43 8.38 4.67 -20.94
C ASN A 43 7.86 5.69 -19.90
N VAL A 44 8.58 6.79 -19.71
CA VAL A 44 8.20 7.84 -18.74
C VAL A 44 6.86 8.48 -19.09
N ALA A 45 6.51 8.57 -20.37
CA ALA A 45 5.21 9.08 -20.80
C ALA A 45 4.04 8.23 -20.28
N ALA A 46 4.22 6.91 -20.16
CA ALA A 46 3.22 6.01 -19.59
C ALA A 46 3.01 6.25 -18.09
N VAL A 47 4.03 6.67 -17.35
CA VAL A 47 3.87 7.07 -15.94
C VAL A 47 3.03 8.33 -15.85
N ASN A 48 3.35 9.35 -16.63
CA ASN A 48 2.58 10.60 -16.65
C ASN A 48 1.13 10.34 -17.10
N TYR A 49 0.91 9.44 -18.05
CA TYR A 49 -0.43 9.08 -18.49
C TYR A 49 -1.24 8.33 -17.42
N HIS A 50 -0.65 7.33 -16.74
CA HIS A 50 -1.39 6.48 -15.80
C HIS A 50 -1.48 7.03 -14.37
N PHE A 51 -0.49 7.81 -13.94
CA PHE A 51 -0.35 8.29 -12.56
C PHE A 51 -0.20 9.80 -12.47
N GLY A 52 0.29 10.47 -13.52
CA GLY A 52 0.43 11.93 -13.56
C GLY A 52 1.78 12.43 -13.05
N SER A 53 2.26 11.94 -11.91
CA SER A 53 3.59 12.31 -11.36
C SER A 53 4.20 11.18 -10.54
N LYS A 54 5.47 11.34 -10.12
CA LYS A 54 6.12 10.42 -9.17
C LYS A 54 5.39 10.41 -7.84
N GLU A 55 4.93 11.55 -7.36
CA GLU A 55 4.21 11.69 -6.11
C GLU A 55 2.89 10.92 -6.16
N LYS A 56 2.11 11.08 -7.23
CA LYS A 56 0.87 10.32 -7.41
C LYS A 56 1.09 8.83 -7.61
N LEU A 57 2.23 8.43 -8.19
CA LEU A 57 2.61 7.02 -8.26
C LEU A 57 2.94 6.46 -6.86
N ILE A 58 3.64 7.22 -6.03
CA ILE A 58 3.87 6.86 -4.63
C ILE A 58 2.53 6.72 -3.91
N ASP A 59 1.63 7.69 -4.05
CA ASP A 59 0.31 7.66 -3.44
C ASP A 59 -0.47 6.41 -3.89
N ALA A 60 -0.42 6.05 -5.17
CA ALA A 60 -1.06 4.85 -5.68
C ALA A 60 -0.49 3.55 -5.07
N VAL A 61 0.83 3.47 -4.85
CA VAL A 61 1.46 2.34 -4.15
C VAL A 61 0.98 2.31 -2.69
N VAL A 62 0.98 3.45 -2.00
CA VAL A 62 0.53 3.56 -0.60
C VAL A 62 -0.94 3.14 -0.47
N THR A 63 -1.83 3.67 -1.30
CA THR A 63 -3.26 3.35 -1.31
C THR A 63 -3.50 1.86 -1.55
N ARG A 64 -2.76 1.23 -2.47
CA ARG A 64 -2.87 -0.22 -2.73
C ARG A 64 -2.68 -1.07 -1.46
N HIS A 65 -1.84 -0.64 -0.53
CA HIS A 65 -1.61 -1.34 0.74
C HIS A 65 -2.53 -0.89 1.87
N LEU A 66 -2.81 0.41 1.97
CA LEU A 66 -3.60 0.95 3.07
C LEU A 66 -5.11 0.79 2.88
N THR A 67 -5.62 0.71 1.66
CA THR A 67 -7.05 0.52 1.40
C THR A 67 -7.58 -0.76 2.04
N PRO A 68 -7.00 -1.96 1.80
CA PRO A 68 -7.50 -3.19 2.43
C PRO A 68 -7.44 -3.16 3.97
N VAL A 69 -6.39 -2.54 4.51
CA VAL A 69 -6.22 -2.36 5.96
C VAL A 69 -7.34 -1.49 6.53
N ASN A 70 -7.63 -0.36 5.89
CA ASN A 70 -8.65 0.58 6.35
C ASN A 70 -10.06 0.03 6.15
N GLU A 71 -10.33 -0.69 5.07
CA GLU A 71 -11.60 -1.40 4.86
C GLU A 71 -11.86 -2.41 5.98
N GLU A 72 -10.86 -3.20 6.37
CA GLU A 72 -11.00 -4.14 7.48
C GLU A 72 -11.16 -3.42 8.84
N ARG A 73 -10.44 -2.31 9.07
CA ARG A 73 -10.64 -1.47 10.26
C ARG A 73 -12.08 -0.98 10.38
N LEU A 74 -12.63 -0.44 9.30
CA LEU A 74 -14.01 0.03 9.25
C LEU A 74 -14.98 -1.13 9.50
N SER A 75 -14.76 -2.30 8.87
CA SER A 75 -15.58 -3.49 9.12
C SER A 75 -15.55 -3.94 10.59
N GLN A 76 -14.40 -3.87 11.26
CA GLN A 76 -14.28 -4.21 12.67
C GLN A 76 -14.98 -3.18 13.58
N LEU A 77 -14.85 -1.88 13.27
CA LEU A 77 -15.58 -0.83 13.98
C LEU A 77 -17.11 -0.99 13.81
N ASP A 78 -17.60 -1.24 12.61
CA ASP A 78 -19.03 -1.50 12.34
C ASP A 78 -19.58 -2.69 13.15
N ARG A 79 -18.73 -3.70 13.44
CA ARG A 79 -19.10 -4.84 14.29
C ARG A 79 -19.17 -4.42 15.76
N LEU A 80 -18.17 -3.67 16.23
CA LEU A 80 -18.13 -3.17 17.62
C LEU A 80 -19.30 -2.22 17.90
N GLU A 81 -19.67 -1.35 16.97
CA GLU A 81 -20.83 -0.45 17.13
C GLU A 81 -22.14 -1.22 17.31
N LYS A 82 -22.30 -2.36 16.61
CA LYS A 82 -23.47 -3.24 16.77
C LYS A 82 -23.44 -3.99 18.10
N GLU A 83 -22.28 -4.52 18.48
CA GLU A 83 -22.10 -5.30 19.71
C GLU A 83 -22.31 -4.45 20.97
N PHE A 84 -21.76 -3.24 20.99
CA PHE A 84 -21.83 -2.31 22.12
C PHE A 84 -22.95 -1.27 21.96
N SER A 85 -24.03 -1.56 21.23
CA SER A 85 -25.07 -0.57 20.87
C SER A 85 -25.71 0.21 22.03
N LEU A 86 -25.63 -0.29 23.27
CA LEU A 86 -26.21 0.34 24.47
C LEU A 86 -25.15 0.76 25.52
N THR A 87 -23.86 0.55 25.22
CA THR A 87 -22.76 0.78 26.18
C THR A 87 -21.54 1.38 25.48
N PRO A 88 -20.70 2.16 26.15
CA PRO A 88 -19.46 2.63 25.54
C PRO A 88 -18.56 1.46 25.09
N ILE A 89 -17.97 1.56 23.89
CA ILE A 89 -16.97 0.61 23.42
C ILE A 89 -15.69 0.80 24.26
N PRO A 90 -15.12 -0.27 24.86
CA PRO A 90 -13.85 -0.18 25.57
C PRO A 90 -12.72 0.28 24.64
N VAL A 91 -11.83 1.14 25.14
CA VAL A 91 -10.67 1.65 24.37
C VAL A 91 -9.81 0.50 23.85
N GLU A 92 -9.67 -0.58 24.61
CA GLU A 92 -8.91 -1.76 24.18
C GLU A 92 -9.47 -2.38 22.89
N GLU A 93 -10.80 -2.44 22.75
CA GLU A 93 -11.45 -2.98 21.54
C GLU A 93 -11.26 -2.06 20.34
N ILE A 94 -11.33 -0.74 20.55
CA ILE A 94 -11.01 0.24 19.50
C ILE A 94 -9.55 0.10 19.04
N LEU A 95 -8.62 -0.02 19.99
CA LEU A 95 -7.20 -0.21 19.67
C LEU A 95 -6.96 -1.53 18.94
N LYS A 96 -7.61 -2.63 19.35
CA LYS A 96 -7.55 -3.91 18.63
C LYS A 96 -8.08 -3.78 17.22
N ALA A 97 -9.23 -3.13 17.01
CA ALA A 97 -9.83 -2.91 15.70
C ALA A 97 -8.92 -2.07 14.79
N PHE A 98 -8.17 -1.13 15.37
CA PHE A 98 -7.23 -0.29 14.62
C PHE A 98 -5.90 -0.99 14.30
N LEU A 99 -5.33 -1.75 15.24
CA LEU A 99 -3.98 -2.31 15.13
C LEU A 99 -3.96 -3.69 14.46
N SER A 100 -4.95 -4.54 14.73
CA SER A 100 -4.96 -5.93 14.24
C SER A 100 -4.92 -6.03 12.71
N PRO A 101 -5.68 -5.22 11.94
CA PRO A 101 -5.63 -5.28 10.47
C PRO A 101 -4.24 -4.97 9.88
N VAL A 102 -3.50 -4.04 10.48
CA VAL A 102 -2.12 -3.74 10.05
C VAL A 102 -1.21 -4.93 10.31
N LEU A 103 -1.28 -5.52 11.51
CA LEU A 103 -0.44 -6.66 11.87
C LEU A 103 -0.73 -7.88 11.00
N GLN A 104 -2.00 -8.14 10.70
CA GLN A 104 -2.41 -9.22 9.79
C GLN A 104 -1.91 -8.96 8.38
N HIS A 105 -2.05 -7.74 7.86
CA HIS A 105 -1.56 -7.38 6.53
C HIS A 105 -0.04 -7.53 6.40
N ILE A 106 0.72 -7.20 7.44
CA ILE A 106 2.18 -7.44 7.51
C ILE A 106 2.49 -8.95 7.44
N ALA A 107 1.72 -9.77 8.17
CA ALA A 107 1.96 -11.20 8.27
C ALA A 107 1.50 -12.00 7.03
N SER A 108 0.54 -11.49 6.26
CA SER A 108 -0.11 -12.22 5.15
C SER A 108 0.07 -11.59 3.77
N GLY A 109 0.82 -10.49 3.64
CA GLY A 109 0.97 -9.74 2.38
C GLY A 109 1.72 -10.49 1.27
N GLU A 110 1.40 -10.18 0.01
CA GLU A 110 2.14 -10.67 -1.18
C GLU A 110 3.56 -10.08 -1.25
N MET A 111 3.77 -8.90 -0.67
CA MET A 111 5.08 -8.29 -0.48
C MET A 111 5.77 -8.97 0.71
N SER A 112 7.06 -9.32 0.58
CA SER A 112 7.78 -9.93 1.70
C SER A 112 7.67 -9.04 2.95
N GLU A 113 7.53 -9.67 4.12
CA GLU A 113 7.39 -8.98 5.40
C GLU A 113 8.47 -7.87 5.59
N ASP A 114 9.68 -8.12 5.08
CA ASP A 114 10.81 -7.18 5.10
C ASP A 114 10.59 -5.98 4.17
N LEU A 115 10.04 -6.19 2.96
CA LEU A 115 9.73 -5.11 2.02
C LEU A 115 8.60 -4.21 2.52
N PHE A 116 7.56 -4.79 3.15
CA PHE A 116 6.49 -3.98 3.76
C PHE A 116 6.99 -3.15 4.94
N LYS A 117 7.80 -3.74 5.81
CA LYS A 117 8.44 -3.00 6.93
C LYS A 117 9.30 -1.84 6.43
N LYS A 118 10.12 -2.07 5.40
CA LYS A 118 10.94 -1.02 4.79
C LYS A 118 10.07 0.07 4.15
N PHE A 119 9.06 -0.33 3.40
CA PHE A 119 8.13 0.60 2.77
C PHE A 119 7.42 1.49 3.78
N MET A 120 6.82 0.90 4.82
CA MET A 120 6.13 1.65 5.88
C MET A 120 7.09 2.51 6.71
N GLY A 121 8.27 1.98 7.05
CA GLY A 121 9.30 2.74 7.77
C GLY A 121 9.74 3.99 7.00
N ARG A 122 9.89 3.88 5.68
CA ARG A 122 10.21 5.01 4.81
C ARG A 122 9.03 5.95 4.61
N LEU A 123 7.81 5.44 4.52
CA LEU A 123 6.62 6.30 4.41
C LEU A 123 6.51 7.24 5.60
N ILE A 124 6.76 6.72 6.80
CA ILE A 124 6.75 7.49 8.05
C ILE A 124 7.97 8.42 8.15
N GLY A 125 9.16 7.95 7.77
CA GLY A 125 10.42 8.66 7.97
C GLY A 125 10.78 9.70 6.90
N GLU A 126 10.42 9.46 5.64
CA GLU A 126 10.88 10.28 4.49
C GLU A 126 9.84 11.32 4.06
N ARG A 127 8.54 11.03 4.18
CA ARG A 127 7.49 11.92 3.64
C ARG A 127 6.85 12.87 4.66
N GLY A 128 7.20 12.76 5.95
CA GLY A 128 6.40 13.36 7.01
C GLY A 128 4.97 12.79 6.99
N TYR A 129 4.19 13.04 8.03
CA TYR A 129 2.87 12.43 8.19
C TYR A 129 1.84 13.04 7.21
N SER A 130 1.93 12.73 5.91
CA SER A 130 0.94 13.11 4.91
C SER A 130 0.52 11.87 4.13
N LEU A 131 -0.57 11.25 4.62
CA LEU A 131 -1.25 10.20 3.89
C LEU A 131 -1.99 10.83 2.70
N PRO A 132 -2.06 10.13 1.56
CA PRO A 132 -2.97 10.55 0.50
C PRO A 132 -4.41 10.65 1.05
N PRO A 133 -5.24 11.56 0.51
CA PRO A 133 -6.62 11.76 0.95
C PRO A 133 -7.47 10.49 0.84
#